data_AF-A0A058ZIR2-F1
#
_entry.id   AF-A0A058ZIR2-F1
#
_cell.length_a   1.000
_cell.length_b   1.000
_cell.length_c   1.000
_cell.angle_alpha   90.00
_cell.angle_beta   90.00
_cell.angle_gamma   90.00
#
_symmetry.space_group_name_H-M   'P 1'
#
loop_
_entity.id
_entity.type
_entity.pdbx_description
1 polymer ?
#
loop_
_entity_poly.entity_id
_entity_poly.type
_entity_poly.pdbx_seq_one_letter_code
_entity_poly.pdbx_strand_id
1 'polypeptide(L)'
;MKKTTILAAIVASSTALTAFAHGGATGIVKDRMDAMAEMGKAVKAVTPMMRGEAAYDADVLRQAAATFSRHAGEAMTQLFPEGTGGAPSEAKETVWTQWEEFSELAERLGVIAEGLAGAADNGLMSSNGGAGMMGNGAMMGNSAMMGGGAMMDGGMMTAEQIASMPADGAFTMVTQVCSACHTKFRTESQ
;
A
#
# COMPACT_ATOMS: atom_id res chain seq x y z
N MET A 1 -24.72 64.27 -13.82
CA MET A 1 -24.31 63.30 -12.77
C MET A 1 -23.23 62.40 -13.36
N LYS A 2 -21.95 62.58 -12.99
CA LYS A 2 -20.83 61.73 -13.45
C LYS A 2 -20.44 60.83 -12.28
N LYS A 3 -20.61 59.52 -12.43
CA LYS A 3 -20.26 58.51 -11.42
C LYS A 3 -18.78 58.15 -11.57
N THR A 4 -18.00 58.46 -10.56
CA THR A 4 -16.60 58.06 -10.40
C THR A 4 -16.54 56.60 -9.96
N THR A 5 -15.86 55.75 -10.73
CA THR A 5 -15.61 54.35 -10.36
C THR A 5 -14.18 54.24 -9.86
N ILE A 6 -14.01 53.98 -8.56
CA ILE A 6 -12.73 53.72 -7.91
C ILE A 6 -12.42 52.23 -8.08
N LEU A 7 -11.34 51.91 -8.80
CA LEU A 7 -10.78 50.56 -8.88
C LEU A 7 -9.86 50.33 -7.67
N ALA A 8 -10.35 49.57 -6.69
CA ALA A 8 -9.54 49.07 -5.59
C ALA A 8 -8.79 47.80 -6.04
N ALA A 9 -7.47 47.89 -6.16
CA ALA A 9 -6.60 46.75 -6.39
C ALA A 9 -6.43 45.98 -5.07
N ILE A 10 -7.03 44.79 -5.00
CA ILE A 10 -6.83 43.86 -3.89
C ILE A 10 -5.53 43.11 -4.17
N VAL A 11 -4.48 43.43 -3.40
CA VAL A 11 -3.24 42.65 -3.35
C VAL A 11 -3.55 41.38 -2.57
N ALA A 12 -3.65 40.25 -3.27
CA ALA A 12 -3.77 38.93 -2.65
C ALA A 12 -2.37 38.48 -2.20
N SER A 13 -2.06 38.71 -0.92
CA SER A 13 -0.89 38.12 -0.27
C SER A 13 -1.08 36.60 -0.15
N SER A 14 -0.35 35.83 -0.95
CA SER A 14 -0.28 34.38 -0.84
C SER A 14 0.55 33.98 0.38
N THR A 15 -0.08 33.81 1.53
CA THR A 15 0.53 33.12 2.66
C THR A 15 0.62 31.63 2.32
N ALA A 16 1.84 31.13 2.19
CA ALA A 16 2.11 29.70 2.08
C ALA A 16 1.70 29.03 3.41
N LEU A 17 0.52 28.42 3.43
CA LEU A 17 0.11 27.52 4.49
C LEU A 17 0.94 26.24 4.34
N THR A 18 2.04 26.13 5.09
CA THR A 18 2.71 24.84 5.26
C THR A 18 1.75 23.92 5.97
N ALA A 19 1.08 23.04 5.23
CA ALA A 19 0.19 22.04 5.79
C ALA A 19 0.97 21.18 6.79
N PHE A 20 0.62 21.27 8.07
CA PHE A 20 1.10 20.38 9.14
C PHE A 20 0.47 18.99 8.94
N ALA A 21 0.89 18.28 7.89
CA ALA A 21 0.33 16.96 7.55
C ALA A 21 0.77 15.85 8.53
N HIS A 22 1.88 16.06 9.25
CA HIS A 22 2.53 15.03 10.07
C HIS A 22 2.63 15.40 11.55
N GLY A 23 1.63 16.12 12.09
CA GLY A 23 1.54 16.40 13.54
C GLY A 23 2.74 17.17 14.13
N GLY A 24 3.53 17.85 13.29
CA GLY A 24 4.75 18.56 13.71
C GLY A 24 6.02 17.70 13.74
N ALA A 25 5.99 16.49 13.17
CA ALA A 25 7.18 15.68 12.96
C ALA A 25 8.26 16.45 12.18
N THR A 26 9.51 16.22 12.57
CA THR A 26 10.71 16.75 11.92
C THR A 26 11.76 15.65 11.78
N GLY A 27 12.79 15.89 10.96
CA GLY A 27 13.85 14.92 10.71
C GLY A 27 13.33 13.55 10.28
N ILE A 28 13.98 12.49 10.75
CA ILE A 28 13.71 11.11 10.31
C ILE A 28 12.26 10.65 10.57
N VAL A 29 11.61 11.20 11.61
CA VAL A 29 10.20 10.89 11.92
C VAL A 29 9.30 11.44 10.81
N LYS A 30 9.57 12.66 10.34
CA LYS A 30 8.86 13.24 9.20
C LYS A 30 9.13 12.44 7.93
N ASP A 31 10.37 12.07 7.68
CA ASP A 31 10.77 11.38 6.45
C ASP A 31 10.04 10.04 6.27
N ARG A 32 9.94 9.22 7.33
CA ARG A 32 9.13 7.98 7.25
C ARG A 32 7.63 8.24 7.14
N MET A 33 7.10 9.28 7.78
CA MET A 33 5.68 9.60 7.65
C MET A 33 5.34 10.07 6.23
N ASP A 34 6.22 10.87 5.61
CA ASP A 34 6.10 11.26 4.20
C ASP A 34 6.16 10.01 3.29
N ALA A 35 7.09 9.08 3.52
CA ALA A 35 7.18 7.81 2.77
C ALA A 35 5.90 6.97 2.89
N MET A 36 5.36 6.83 4.10
CA MET A 36 4.09 6.13 4.34
C MET A 36 2.92 6.82 3.65
N ALA A 37 2.88 8.16 3.65
CA ALA A 37 1.85 8.93 2.97
C ALA A 37 1.92 8.77 1.44
N GLU A 38 3.12 8.69 0.86
CA GLU A 38 3.29 8.39 -0.57
C GLU A 38 2.78 7.01 -0.94
N MET A 39 3.15 5.97 -0.18
CA MET A 39 2.61 4.62 -0.39
C MET A 39 1.09 4.57 -0.20
N GLY A 40 0.55 5.27 0.80
CA GLY A 40 -0.90 5.38 1.01
C GLY A 40 -1.63 6.03 -0.18
N LYS A 41 -1.03 7.04 -0.81
CA LYS A 41 -1.56 7.64 -2.05
C LYS A 41 -1.53 6.65 -3.21
N ALA A 42 -0.47 5.84 -3.33
CA ALA A 42 -0.38 4.79 -4.36
C ALA A 42 -1.48 3.73 -4.19
N VAL A 43 -1.71 3.24 -2.96
CA VAL A 43 -2.84 2.34 -2.64
C VAL A 43 -4.17 2.98 -3.04
N LYS A 44 -4.39 4.25 -2.69
CA LYS A 44 -5.62 4.98 -3.02
C LYS A 44 -5.82 5.15 -4.53
N ALA A 45 -4.76 5.35 -5.30
CA ALA A 45 -4.84 5.48 -6.75
C ALA A 45 -5.23 4.17 -7.44
N VAL A 46 -4.75 3.03 -6.92
CA VAL A 46 -4.97 1.71 -7.51
C VAL A 46 -6.30 1.08 -7.08
N THR A 47 -6.75 1.33 -5.85
CA THR A 47 -7.92 0.65 -5.25
C THR A 47 -9.19 0.68 -6.11
N PRO A 48 -9.63 1.82 -6.70
CA PRO A 48 -10.84 1.84 -7.52
C PRO A 48 -10.76 0.91 -8.74
N MET A 49 -9.59 0.79 -9.37
CA MET A 49 -9.39 -0.12 -10.50
C MET A 49 -9.53 -1.58 -10.06
N MET A 50 -8.94 -1.95 -8.93
CA MET A 50 -9.04 -3.32 -8.39
C MET A 50 -10.47 -3.70 -8.00
N ARG A 51 -11.32 -2.71 -7.67
CA ARG A 51 -12.74 -2.90 -7.34
C ARG A 51 -13.67 -2.85 -8.55
N GLY A 52 -13.15 -2.60 -9.75
CA GLY A 52 -13.97 -2.37 -10.94
C GLY A 52 -14.76 -1.05 -10.91
N GLU A 53 -14.42 -0.13 -10.01
CA GLU A 53 -15.02 1.21 -9.89
C GLU A 53 -14.40 2.20 -10.90
N ALA A 54 -13.22 1.87 -11.44
CA ALA A 54 -12.53 2.60 -12.50
C ALA A 54 -11.97 1.63 -13.55
N ALA A 55 -11.73 2.13 -14.77
CA ALA A 55 -11.08 1.34 -15.81
C ALA A 55 -9.67 0.91 -15.37
N TYR A 56 -9.30 -0.34 -15.65
CA TYR A 56 -7.98 -0.86 -15.34
C TYR A 56 -6.91 -0.20 -16.21
N ASP A 57 -5.84 0.30 -15.57
CA ASP A 57 -4.69 0.91 -16.20
C ASP A 57 -3.40 0.27 -15.63
N ALA A 58 -2.72 -0.49 -16.49
CA ALA A 58 -1.50 -1.21 -16.13
C ALA A 58 -0.34 -0.25 -15.78
N ASP A 59 -0.27 0.93 -16.41
CA ASP A 59 0.80 1.89 -16.15
C ASP A 59 0.63 2.58 -14.80
N VAL A 60 -0.62 2.85 -14.39
CA VAL A 60 -0.91 3.31 -13.03
C VAL A 60 -0.50 2.26 -11.99
N LEU A 61 -0.75 0.97 -12.27
CA LEU A 61 -0.32 -0.10 -11.38
C LEU A 61 1.20 -0.21 -11.27
N ARG A 62 1.93 -0.10 -12.40
CA ARG A 62 3.40 -0.06 -12.40
C ARG A 62 3.97 1.12 -11.63
N GLN A 63 3.36 2.30 -11.73
CA GLN A 63 3.76 3.48 -10.98
C GLN A 63 3.56 3.29 -9.46
N ALA A 64 2.47 2.66 -9.06
CA ALA A 64 2.22 2.31 -7.67
C ALA A 64 3.23 1.27 -7.18
N ALA A 65 3.48 0.22 -7.94
CA ALA A 65 4.49 -0.80 -7.66
C ALA A 65 5.88 -0.17 -7.48
N ALA A 66 6.30 0.72 -8.39
CA ALA A 66 7.57 1.44 -8.27
C ALA A 66 7.65 2.33 -7.01
N THR A 67 6.51 2.87 -6.55
CA THR A 67 6.45 3.62 -5.29
C THR A 67 6.63 2.71 -4.08
N PHE A 68 6.03 1.51 -4.09
CA PHE A 68 6.23 0.53 -3.03
C PHE A 68 7.68 0.03 -2.99
N SER A 69 8.26 -0.35 -4.14
CA SER A 69 9.66 -0.80 -4.22
C SER A 69 10.64 0.25 -3.71
N ARG A 70 10.42 1.54 -4.01
CA ARG A 70 11.29 2.65 -3.57
C ARG A 70 11.32 2.80 -2.04
N HIS A 71 10.22 2.48 -1.38
CA HIS A 71 10.03 2.64 0.06
C HIS A 71 10.10 1.31 0.82
N ALA A 72 10.61 0.24 0.20
CA ALA A 72 10.73 -1.09 0.78
C ALA A 72 12.18 -1.40 1.22
N GLY A 73 12.36 -2.56 1.86
CA GLY A 73 13.66 -3.11 2.27
C GLY A 73 14.50 -2.12 3.07
N GLU A 74 15.76 -1.96 2.67
CA GLU A 74 16.70 -1.04 3.31
C GLU A 74 16.20 0.43 3.37
N ALA A 75 15.53 0.91 2.33
CA ALA A 75 15.00 2.28 2.31
C ALA A 75 13.95 2.51 3.41
N MET A 76 13.22 1.47 3.81
CA MET A 76 12.34 1.49 4.96
C MET A 76 13.13 1.47 6.26
N THR A 77 14.00 0.49 6.43
CA THR A 77 14.62 0.19 7.73
C THR A 77 15.56 1.31 8.19
N GLN A 78 16.24 1.99 7.28
CA GLN A 78 17.08 3.16 7.61
C GLN A 78 16.29 4.32 8.25
N LEU A 79 14.96 4.38 8.10
CA LEU A 79 14.13 5.44 8.69
C LEU A 79 13.66 5.15 10.13
N PHE A 80 14.07 4.02 10.71
CA PHE A 80 13.71 3.59 12.07
C PHE A 80 14.92 3.38 12.98
N PRO A 81 15.84 4.36 13.14
CA PRO A 81 16.89 4.24 14.14
C PRO A 81 16.28 4.19 15.55
N GLU A 82 16.93 3.47 16.47
CA GLU A 82 16.54 3.40 17.88
C GLU A 82 16.39 4.80 18.50
N GLY A 83 15.46 4.92 19.45
CA GLY A 83 15.19 6.20 20.11
C GLY A 83 14.33 7.17 19.31
N THR A 84 13.80 6.77 18.15
CA THR A 84 12.89 7.60 17.35
C THR A 84 11.41 7.28 17.53
N GLY A 85 11.04 6.55 18.58
CA GLY A 85 9.66 6.30 18.98
C GLY A 85 9.00 7.48 19.70
N GLY A 86 7.76 7.27 20.14
CA GLY A 86 6.98 8.29 20.87
C GLY A 86 6.47 9.44 20.00
N ALA A 87 5.49 10.19 20.50
CA ALA A 87 4.86 11.26 19.74
C ALA A 87 5.90 12.28 19.21
N PRO A 88 5.82 12.71 17.93
CA PRO A 88 4.71 12.49 16.99
C PRO A 88 4.79 11.19 16.16
N SER A 89 5.75 10.30 16.45
CA SER A 89 5.82 8.98 15.83
C SER A 89 4.67 8.08 16.25
N GLU A 90 4.17 7.30 15.29
CA GLU A 90 3.25 6.19 15.52
C GLU A 90 3.97 4.82 15.59
N ALA A 91 5.31 4.80 15.54
CA ALA A 91 6.10 3.58 15.66
C ALA A 91 6.03 3.05 17.11
N LYS A 92 5.63 1.79 17.28
CA LYS A 92 5.68 1.07 18.55
C LYS A 92 7.13 0.67 18.88
N GLU A 93 7.42 0.49 20.17
CA GLU A 93 8.70 -0.07 20.64
C GLU A 93 9.00 -1.47 20.07
N THR A 94 7.95 -2.17 19.64
CA THR A 94 8.07 -3.48 18.98
C THR A 94 8.92 -3.44 17.71
N VAL A 95 9.05 -2.28 17.03
CA VAL A 95 9.94 -2.13 15.87
C VAL A 95 11.38 -2.54 16.22
N TRP A 96 11.91 -2.02 17.32
CA TRP A 96 13.31 -2.26 17.70
C TRP A 96 13.49 -3.58 18.44
N THR A 97 12.49 -4.00 19.21
CA THR A 97 12.58 -5.28 19.95
C THR A 97 12.29 -6.52 19.10
N GLN A 98 11.65 -6.37 17.94
CA GLN A 98 11.40 -7.44 16.95
C GLN A 98 11.90 -7.01 15.57
N TRP A 99 13.15 -6.53 15.52
CA TRP A 99 13.76 -5.95 14.33
C TRP A 99 13.81 -6.90 13.13
N GLU A 100 14.13 -8.18 13.34
CA GLU A 100 14.21 -9.17 12.28
C GLU A 100 12.89 -9.27 11.49
N GLU A 101 11.77 -9.40 12.19
CA GLU A 101 10.45 -9.50 11.56
C GLU A 101 10.01 -8.17 10.91
N PHE A 102 10.35 -7.03 11.51
CA PHE A 102 10.12 -5.73 10.88
C PHE A 102 10.88 -5.61 9.55
N SER A 103 12.17 -5.99 9.56
CA SER A 103 13.02 -5.96 8.37
C SER A 103 12.58 -6.96 7.31
N GLU A 104 12.12 -8.15 7.70
CA GLU A 104 11.59 -9.15 6.78
C GLU A 104 10.31 -8.64 6.08
N LEU A 105 9.39 -8.00 6.81
CA LEU A 105 8.20 -7.40 6.19
C LEU A 105 8.57 -6.25 5.24
N ALA A 106 9.58 -5.45 5.58
CA ALA A 106 10.09 -4.39 4.71
C ALA A 106 10.68 -4.96 3.41
N GLU A 107 11.52 -5.99 3.49
CA GLU A 107 12.08 -6.68 2.31
C GLU A 107 10.97 -7.35 1.48
N ARG A 108 10.04 -8.02 2.15
CA ARG A 108 8.91 -8.70 1.50
C ARG A 108 8.03 -7.73 0.73
N LEU A 109 7.84 -6.50 1.21
CA LEU A 109 7.14 -5.46 0.44
C LEU A 109 7.83 -5.20 -0.91
N GLY A 110 9.17 -5.22 -0.94
CA GLY A 110 9.97 -5.02 -2.14
C GLY A 110 9.75 -6.14 -3.17
N VAL A 111 9.83 -7.39 -2.71
CA VAL A 111 9.58 -8.58 -3.55
C VAL A 111 8.16 -8.57 -4.13
N ILE A 112 7.16 -8.27 -3.30
CA ILE A 112 5.77 -8.20 -3.76
C ILE A 112 5.58 -7.04 -4.73
N ALA A 113 6.21 -5.89 -4.48
CA ALA A 113 6.10 -4.73 -5.36
C ALA A 113 6.73 -4.99 -6.74
N GLU A 114 7.88 -5.67 -6.79
CA GLU A 114 8.49 -6.12 -8.06
C GLU A 114 7.55 -7.06 -8.81
N GLY A 115 7.03 -8.07 -8.11
CA GLY A 115 6.04 -8.99 -8.68
C GLY A 115 4.76 -8.28 -9.15
N LEU A 116 4.28 -7.27 -8.41
CA LEU A 116 3.11 -6.47 -8.77
C LEU A 116 3.34 -5.71 -10.08
N ALA A 117 4.54 -5.16 -10.29
CA ALA A 117 4.90 -4.51 -11.54
C ALA A 117 4.86 -5.51 -12.72
N GLY A 118 5.36 -6.73 -12.50
CA GLY A 118 5.30 -7.81 -13.50
C GLY A 118 3.88 -8.31 -13.78
N ALA A 119 3.02 -8.32 -12.77
CA ALA A 119 1.61 -8.74 -12.90
C ALA A 119 0.72 -7.71 -13.63
N ALA A 120 1.23 -6.51 -13.92
CA ALA A 120 0.42 -5.41 -14.45
C ALA A 120 -0.24 -5.71 -15.80
N ASP A 121 0.37 -6.52 -16.65
CA ASP A 121 -0.23 -6.91 -17.94
C ASP A 121 -1.24 -8.06 -17.81
N ASN A 122 -1.34 -8.70 -16.65
CA ASN A 122 -2.21 -9.86 -16.47
C ASN A 122 -3.67 -9.47 -16.27
N GLY A 123 -3.99 -8.19 -16.07
CA GLY A 123 -5.35 -7.73 -15.82
C GLY A 123 -5.95 -8.26 -14.50
N LEU A 124 -7.21 -7.94 -14.25
CA LEU A 124 -7.95 -8.40 -13.07
C LEU A 124 -8.49 -9.82 -13.28
N MET A 125 -8.64 -10.59 -12.21
CA MET A 125 -9.23 -11.93 -12.26
C MET A 125 -10.61 -11.94 -12.94
N SER A 126 -11.44 -10.92 -12.67
CA SER A 126 -12.77 -10.81 -13.28
C SER A 126 -12.76 -10.37 -14.76
N SER A 127 -11.69 -9.69 -15.23
CA SER A 127 -11.56 -9.26 -16.63
C SER A 127 -10.96 -10.33 -17.54
N ASN A 128 -10.21 -11.28 -17.00
CA ASN A 128 -9.52 -12.33 -17.76
C ASN A 128 -10.41 -13.51 -18.20
N GLY A 129 -11.72 -13.29 -18.37
CA GLY A 129 -12.58 -14.28 -19.02
C GLY A 129 -12.84 -15.54 -18.20
N GLY A 130 -12.88 -15.45 -16.87
CA GLY A 130 -13.40 -16.50 -15.98
C GLY A 130 -14.93 -16.68 -16.06
N ALA A 131 -15.51 -16.63 -17.26
CA ALA A 131 -16.90 -17.04 -17.52
C ALA A 131 -17.01 -18.58 -17.56
N GLY A 132 -16.54 -19.25 -16.50
CA GLY A 132 -16.39 -20.71 -16.48
C GLY A 132 -16.70 -21.40 -15.15
N MET A 133 -17.15 -20.70 -14.10
CA MET A 133 -17.43 -21.34 -12.81
C MET A 133 -18.60 -20.72 -12.02
N MET A 134 -19.63 -20.22 -12.71
CA MET A 134 -20.94 -19.97 -12.10
C MET A 134 -22.05 -20.36 -13.08
N GLY A 135 -22.24 -21.67 -13.22
CA GLY A 135 -23.26 -22.26 -14.07
C GLY A 135 -23.79 -23.56 -13.48
N ASN A 136 -24.42 -23.48 -12.31
CA ASN A 136 -25.66 -24.16 -11.95
C ASN A 136 -25.79 -24.30 -10.43
N GLY A 137 -26.90 -23.77 -9.91
CA GLY A 137 -27.32 -24.01 -8.55
C GLY A 137 -27.74 -25.46 -8.29
N ALA A 138 -27.90 -25.72 -6.98
CA ALA A 138 -28.46 -26.91 -6.34
C ALA A 138 -27.51 -28.11 -6.18
N MET A 139 -26.92 -28.22 -4.99
CA MET A 139 -27.00 -29.40 -4.11
C MET A 139 -26.49 -29.00 -2.70
N MET A 140 -27.38 -29.01 -1.72
CA MET A 140 -27.03 -29.01 -0.29
C MET A 140 -26.36 -30.33 0.09
N GLY A 141 -25.38 -30.32 1.00
CA GLY A 141 -24.88 -31.57 1.59
C GLY A 141 -23.63 -31.45 2.47
N ASN A 142 -23.85 -31.09 3.73
CA ASN A 142 -23.15 -31.56 4.94
C ASN A 142 -21.78 -32.26 4.81
N SER A 143 -20.79 -31.68 5.49
CA SER A 143 -19.66 -32.29 6.24
C SER A 143 -18.78 -33.37 5.60
N ALA A 144 -17.47 -33.17 5.77
CA ALA A 144 -16.36 -34.13 5.65
C ALA A 144 -15.74 -34.34 4.26
N MET A 145 -14.76 -33.50 3.95
CA MET A 145 -13.53 -33.88 3.24
C MET A 145 -12.36 -33.08 3.83
N MET A 146 -11.92 -33.49 5.03
CA MET A 146 -10.52 -33.36 5.45
C MET A 146 -9.76 -34.41 4.64
N GLY A 147 -8.87 -33.98 3.75
CA GLY A 147 -8.14 -34.88 2.87
C GLY A 147 -6.93 -34.24 2.21
N GLY A 148 -5.79 -34.33 2.90
CA GLY A 148 -4.51 -34.47 2.21
C GLY A 148 -3.62 -33.23 2.19
N GLY A 149 -2.96 -32.97 3.32
CA GLY A 149 -1.50 -32.81 3.38
C GLY A 149 -0.78 -32.43 2.09
N ALA A 150 -0.96 -31.19 1.65
CA ALA A 150 0.08 -30.41 1.03
C ALA A 150 0.04 -29.07 1.76
N MET A 151 0.62 -29.07 2.95
CA MET A 151 1.10 -27.85 3.57
C MET A 151 1.91 -27.16 2.48
N MET A 152 1.36 -26.06 1.96
CA MET A 152 2.08 -25.10 1.16
C MET A 152 3.40 -24.90 1.89
N ASP A 153 4.48 -25.32 1.23
CA ASP A 153 5.83 -24.97 1.61
C ASP A 153 5.79 -23.50 2.06
N GLY A 154 6.10 -23.25 3.33
CA GLY A 154 5.99 -21.94 3.97
C GLY A 154 6.98 -20.92 3.41
N GLY A 155 7.40 -21.10 2.16
CA GLY A 155 8.23 -20.20 1.40
C GLY A 155 7.43 -19.00 0.96
N MET A 156 7.97 -17.82 1.23
CA MET A 156 7.51 -16.58 0.61
C MET A 156 7.54 -16.72 -0.91
N MET A 157 6.47 -16.28 -1.58
CA MET A 157 6.43 -16.29 -3.05
C MET A 157 7.52 -15.38 -3.62
N THR A 158 8.19 -15.82 -4.68
CA THR A 158 9.18 -14.99 -5.41
C THR A 158 8.49 -13.94 -6.27
N ALA A 159 9.22 -12.89 -6.66
CA ALA A 159 8.69 -11.85 -7.53
C ALA A 159 8.15 -12.41 -8.85
N GLU A 160 8.80 -13.44 -9.42
CA GLU A 160 8.37 -14.10 -10.65
C GLU A 160 7.06 -14.87 -10.49
N GLN A 161 6.89 -15.55 -9.35
CA GLN A 161 5.65 -16.25 -9.02
C GLN A 161 4.49 -15.26 -8.87
N ILE A 162 4.75 -14.12 -8.22
CA ILE A 162 3.78 -13.03 -8.05
C ILE A 162 3.45 -12.39 -9.40
N ALA A 163 4.45 -12.16 -10.26
CA ALA A 163 4.27 -11.60 -11.60
C ALA A 163 3.41 -12.46 -12.52
N SER A 164 3.20 -13.73 -12.17
CA SER A 164 2.33 -14.66 -12.91
C SER A 164 0.86 -14.61 -12.45
N MET A 165 0.54 -13.84 -11.40
CA MET A 165 -0.81 -13.75 -10.83
C MET A 165 -1.66 -12.67 -11.54
N PRO A 166 -2.99 -12.74 -11.44
CA PRO A 166 -3.84 -11.58 -11.71
C PRO A 166 -3.41 -10.37 -10.89
N ALA A 167 -3.53 -9.18 -11.48
CA ALA A 167 -3.07 -7.92 -10.89
C ALA A 167 -3.72 -7.61 -9.52
N ASP A 168 -5.00 -7.94 -9.36
CA ASP A 168 -5.74 -7.81 -8.10
C ASP A 168 -5.26 -8.79 -7.02
N GLY A 169 -4.86 -10.00 -7.41
CA GLY A 169 -4.23 -10.96 -6.51
C GLY A 169 -2.86 -10.47 -6.01
N ALA A 170 -2.03 -9.96 -6.92
CA ALA A 170 -0.74 -9.37 -6.57
C ALA A 170 -0.90 -8.14 -5.68
N PHE A 171 -1.85 -7.24 -5.99
CA PHE A 171 -2.13 -6.06 -5.19
C PHE A 171 -2.65 -6.41 -3.79
N THR A 172 -3.45 -7.48 -3.66
CA THR A 172 -3.93 -7.97 -2.38
C THR A 172 -2.77 -8.32 -1.44
N MET A 173 -1.70 -8.95 -1.96
CA MET A 173 -0.51 -9.26 -1.14
C MET A 173 0.21 -8.01 -0.63
N VAL A 174 0.25 -6.91 -1.41
CA VAL A 174 0.78 -5.63 -0.92
C VAL A 174 -0.01 -5.17 0.30
N THR A 175 -1.34 -5.13 0.19
CA THR A 175 -2.20 -4.68 1.29
C THR A 175 -2.13 -5.59 2.53
N GLN A 176 -1.92 -6.89 2.34
CA GLN A 176 -1.70 -7.84 3.43
C GLN A 176 -0.40 -7.57 4.19
N VAL A 177 0.70 -7.26 3.49
CA VAL A 177 1.96 -6.87 4.13
C VAL A 177 1.83 -5.55 4.87
N CYS A 178 1.15 -4.55 4.29
CA CYS A 178 0.86 -3.30 4.99
C CYS A 178 0.07 -3.55 6.28
N SER A 179 -0.96 -4.40 6.23
CA SER A 179 -1.76 -4.75 7.40
C SER A 179 -0.93 -5.45 8.46
N ALA A 180 -0.16 -6.48 8.09
CA ALA A 180 0.68 -7.23 9.01
C ALA A 180 1.68 -6.33 9.74
N CYS A 181 2.35 -5.45 8.99
CA CYS A 181 3.31 -4.50 9.54
C CYS A 181 2.62 -3.50 10.49
N HIS A 182 1.53 -2.86 10.06
CA HIS A 182 0.84 -1.87 10.89
C HIS A 182 0.24 -2.47 12.17
N THR A 183 -0.36 -3.65 12.10
CA THR A 183 -0.92 -4.34 13.27
C THR A 183 0.15 -4.53 14.35
N LYS A 184 1.35 -4.94 13.96
CA LYS A 184 2.42 -5.27 14.90
C LYS A 184 3.25 -4.06 15.34
N PHE A 185 3.53 -3.13 14.43
CA PHE A 185 4.57 -2.12 14.59
C PHE A 185 4.06 -0.67 14.63
N ARG A 186 2.79 -0.42 14.32
CA ARG A 186 2.20 0.93 14.39
C ARG A 186 1.15 1.03 15.49
N THR A 187 1.11 2.15 16.21
CA THR A 187 0.01 2.46 17.12
C THR A 187 -1.30 2.62 16.36
N GLU A 188 -2.42 2.31 16.99
CA GLU A 188 -3.73 2.66 16.41
C GLU A 188 -3.89 4.18 16.44
N SER A 189 -4.35 4.76 15.33
CA SER A 189 -4.72 6.17 15.28
C SER A 189 -5.90 6.40 16.23
N GLN A 190 -5.71 7.25 17.25
CA GLN A 190 -6.78 7.75 18.12
C GLN A 190 -7.72 8.68 17.34
#